data_AF-A0A966D8K9-F1
#
_entry.id   AF-A0A966D8K9-F1
#
_cell.length_a   1.000
_cell.length_b   1.000
_cell.length_c   1.000
_cell.angle_alpha   90.00
_cell.angle_beta   90.00
_cell.angle_gamma   90.00
#
_symmetry.space_group_name_H-M   'P 1'
#
loop_
_entity.id
_entity.type
_entity.pdbx_description
1 polymer ?
#
loop_
_entity_poly.entity_id
_entity_poly.type
_entity_poly.pdbx_seq_one_letter_code
_entity_poly.pdbx_strand_id
1 'polypeptide(L)'
;RGVSIRTVIGELNSILRGWVGYFARSAIKKYLERLMEWIRRRIRQYLWKQWKSGKNREHRLRQLGVDEWKLKKWKLGSNAYWKMAGVMNAFISPKSIHEHYGLVDILGYYNKLHAQRMETDGIVLEVRYNSLFG
;
A
#
# COMPACT_ATOMS: atom_id res chain seq x y z
N ARG A 1 4.06 3.54 19.82
CA ARG A 1 3.08 4.63 19.59
C ARG A 1 1.71 4.00 19.57
N GLY A 2 0.80 4.43 20.44
CA GLY A 2 -0.57 3.87 20.57
C GLY A 2 -1.57 4.44 19.56
N VAL A 3 -1.09 4.86 18.38
CA VAL A 3 -1.95 5.45 17.33
C VAL A 3 -2.68 4.32 16.61
N SER A 4 -3.95 4.54 16.28
CA SER A 4 -4.72 3.54 15.55
C SER A 4 -4.13 3.30 14.15
N ILE A 5 -4.16 2.05 13.67
CA ILE A 5 -3.66 1.73 12.34
C ILE A 5 -4.44 2.45 11.23
N ARG A 6 -5.74 2.71 11.44
CA ARG A 6 -6.58 3.45 10.49
C ARG A 6 -6.11 4.90 10.35
N THR A 7 -5.75 5.55 11.46
CA THR A 7 -5.18 6.90 11.45
C THR A 7 -3.88 6.94 10.66
N VAL A 8 -2.96 6.01 10.95
CA VAL A 8 -1.67 5.90 10.24
C VAL A 8 -1.86 5.70 8.74
N ILE A 9 -2.81 4.86 8.33
CA ILE A 9 -3.09 4.61 6.90
C ILE A 9 -3.78 5.81 6.26
N GLY A 10 -4.66 6.51 6.98
CA GLY A 10 -5.28 7.75 6.50
C GLY A 10 -4.24 8.82 6.16
N GLU A 11 -3.32 9.10 7.09
CA GLU A 11 -2.21 10.02 6.87
C GLU A 11 -1.33 9.58 5.68
N LEU A 12 -0.98 8.29 5.63
CA LEU A 12 -0.20 7.72 4.54
C LEU A 12 -0.90 7.87 3.18
N ASN A 13 -2.20 7.62 3.10
CA ASN A 13 -2.98 7.78 1.89
C ASN A 13 -2.95 9.22 1.37
N SER A 14 -3.08 10.21 2.26
CA SER A 14 -2.99 11.64 1.89
C SER A 14 -1.63 11.99 1.30
N ILE A 15 -0.55 11.54 1.94
CA ILE A 15 0.81 11.77 1.47
C ILE A 15 1.04 11.10 0.10
N LEU A 16 0.63 9.84 -0.04
CA LEU A 16 0.79 9.09 -1.29
C LEU A 16 0.05 9.74 -2.46
N ARG A 17 -1.20 10.19 -2.24
CA ARG A 17 -2.00 10.87 -3.26
C ARG A 17 -1.36 12.19 -3.69
N GLY A 18 -0.87 12.99 -2.75
CA GLY A 18 -0.16 14.24 -3.05
C GLY A 18 1.12 13.98 -3.84
N TRP A 19 1.92 13.00 -3.41
CA TRP A 19 3.18 12.64 -4.06
C TRP A 19 2.98 12.13 -5.48
N VAL A 20 2.03 11.21 -5.69
CA VAL A 20 1.67 10.77 -7.05
C VAL A 20 1.09 11.91 -7.89
N GLY A 21 0.27 12.77 -7.28
CA GLY A 21 -0.21 13.98 -7.94
C GLY A 21 0.93 14.87 -8.42
N TYR A 22 2.02 14.99 -7.69
CA TYR A 22 3.19 15.75 -8.15
C TYR A 22 3.91 15.01 -9.29
N PHE A 23 4.23 13.73 -9.12
CA PHE A 23 5.05 12.95 -10.04
C PHE A 23 4.30 12.29 -11.21
N ALA A 24 2.99 12.53 -11.42
CA ALA A 24 2.24 11.77 -12.44
C ALA A 24 2.68 12.04 -13.89
N ARG A 25 3.49 13.07 -14.20
CA ARG A 25 4.10 13.23 -15.54
C ARG A 25 5.36 12.37 -15.72
N SER A 26 5.95 11.92 -14.63
CA SER A 26 7.19 11.15 -14.63
C SER A 26 6.90 9.66 -14.77
N ALA A 27 7.79 8.92 -15.44
CA ALA A 27 7.68 7.45 -15.59
C ALA A 27 8.13 6.70 -14.32
N ILE A 28 7.35 6.80 -13.24
CA ILE A 28 7.73 6.27 -11.90
C ILE A 28 7.05 4.95 -11.51
N LYS A 29 6.35 4.29 -12.44
CA LYS A 29 5.55 3.08 -12.16
C LYS A 29 6.33 1.98 -11.41
N LYS A 30 7.50 1.57 -11.91
CA LYS A 30 8.33 0.51 -11.30
C LYS A 30 8.81 0.88 -9.89
N TYR A 31 9.10 2.16 -9.67
CA TYR A 31 9.47 2.66 -8.35
C TYR A 31 8.29 2.57 -7.39
N LEU A 32 7.10 2.98 -7.85
CA LEU A 32 5.88 2.96 -7.04
C LEU A 32 5.45 1.52 -6.67
N GLU A 33 5.62 0.55 -7.57
CA GLU A 33 5.44 -0.89 -7.31
C GLU A 33 6.29 -1.35 -6.11
N ARG A 34 7.60 -1.11 -6.17
CA ARG A 34 8.55 -1.46 -5.09
C ARG A 34 8.26 -0.73 -3.79
N LEU A 35 7.90 0.55 -3.87
CA LEU A 35 7.53 1.36 -2.71
C LEU A 35 6.28 0.77 -2.02
N MET A 36 5.28 0.38 -2.79
CA MET A 36 4.05 -0.19 -2.24
C MET A 36 4.24 -1.58 -1.63
N GLU A 37 5.13 -2.40 -2.19
CA GLU A 37 5.55 -3.65 -1.55
C GLU A 37 6.18 -3.40 -0.17
N TRP A 38 7.11 -2.43 -0.11
CA TRP A 38 7.78 -2.05 1.13
C TRP A 38 6.79 -1.49 2.16
N ILE A 39 5.88 -0.60 1.74
CA ILE A 39 4.83 -0.02 2.59
C ILE A 39 3.92 -1.11 3.18
N ARG A 40 3.43 -2.03 2.36
CA ARG A 40 2.56 -3.12 2.83
C ARG A 40 3.28 -4.01 3.84
N ARG A 41 4.57 -4.30 3.63
CA ARG A 41 5.39 -5.02 4.62
C ARG A 41 5.54 -4.22 5.91
N ARG A 42 5.75 -2.90 5.83
CA ARG A 42 5.86 -2.04 7.01
C ARG A 42 4.54 -1.97 7.80
N ILE A 43 3.39 -1.94 7.12
CA ILE A 43 2.07 -2.02 7.74
C ILE A 43 1.91 -3.36 8.49
N ARG A 44 2.27 -4.49 7.89
CA ARG A 44 2.24 -5.80 8.57
C ARG A 44 3.12 -5.82 9.81
N GLN A 45 4.33 -5.26 9.71
CA GLN A 45 5.22 -5.13 10.85
C GLN A 45 4.59 -4.31 11.98
N TYR A 46 3.94 -3.19 11.63
CA TYR A 46 3.27 -2.32 12.58
C TYR A 46 2.13 -3.05 13.29
N LEU A 47 1.24 -3.71 12.54
CA LEU A 47 0.16 -4.55 13.08
C LEU A 47 0.70 -5.61 14.04
N TRP A 48 1.73 -6.34 13.61
CA TRP A 48 2.36 -7.39 14.41
C TRP A 48 2.95 -6.87 15.74
N LYS A 49 3.50 -5.65 15.73
CA LYS A 49 4.00 -4.95 16.91
C LYS A 49 2.86 -4.46 17.82
N GLN A 50 1.75 -3.99 17.25
CA GLN A 50 0.57 -3.56 18.01
C GLN A 50 -0.12 -4.74 18.72
N TRP A 51 -0.12 -5.92 18.12
CA TRP A 51 -0.83 -7.07 18.71
C TRP A 51 -0.13 -7.65 19.94
N LYS A 52 1.15 -7.33 20.20
CA LYS A 52 1.94 -7.64 21.41
C LYS A 52 2.02 -9.12 21.85
N SER A 53 0.90 -9.78 22.16
CA SER A 53 0.81 -11.16 22.66
C SER A 53 0.35 -12.16 21.59
N GLY A 54 0.74 -13.43 21.74
CA GLY A 54 0.32 -14.52 20.84
C GLY A 54 -1.21 -14.68 20.78
N LYS A 55 -1.88 -14.67 21.94
CA LYS A 55 -3.35 -14.76 22.03
C LYS A 55 -4.06 -13.64 21.26
N ASN A 56 -3.59 -12.39 21.38
CA ASN A 56 -4.16 -11.27 20.64
C ASN A 56 -3.88 -11.36 19.13
N ARG A 57 -2.69 -11.83 18.73
CA ARG A 57 -2.37 -12.08 17.31
C ARG A 57 -3.32 -13.11 16.72
N GLU A 58 -3.53 -14.24 17.40
CA GLU A 58 -4.44 -15.29 16.96
C GLU A 58 -5.87 -14.76 16.82
N HIS A 59 -6.36 -14.05 17.85
CA HIS A 59 -7.69 -13.44 17.84
C HIS A 59 -7.87 -12.46 16.68
N ARG A 60 -6.89 -11.58 16.42
CA ARG A 60 -6.93 -10.62 15.31
C ARG A 60 -6.86 -11.28 13.95
N LEU A 61 -6.05 -12.33 13.79
CA LEU A 61 -5.99 -13.08 12.54
C LEU A 61 -7.31 -13.82 12.25
N ARG A 62 -7.96 -14.38 13.29
CA ARG A 62 -9.29 -14.97 13.17
C ARG A 62 -10.34 -13.95 12.73
N GLN A 63 -10.29 -12.72 13.27
CA GLN A 63 -11.15 -11.61 12.83
C GLN A 63 -10.92 -11.20 11.37
N LEU A 64 -9.72 -11.43 10.83
CA LEU A 64 -9.38 -11.20 9.42
C LEU A 64 -9.76 -12.38 8.51
N GLY A 65 -10.44 -13.40 9.05
CA GLY A 65 -10.88 -14.57 8.28
C GLY A 65 -9.77 -15.58 7.97
N VAL A 66 -8.66 -15.58 8.72
CA VAL A 66 -7.63 -16.60 8.56
C VAL A 66 -8.13 -17.94 9.09
N ASP A 67 -8.01 -18.99 8.25
CA ASP A 67 -8.41 -20.34 8.61
C ASP A 67 -7.72 -20.86 9.88
N GLU A 68 -8.49 -21.53 10.74
CA GLU A 68 -8.02 -22.05 12.03
C GLU A 68 -6.85 -23.04 11.88
N TRP A 69 -6.83 -23.83 10.81
CA TRP A 69 -5.73 -24.76 10.54
C TRP A 69 -4.40 -24.03 10.27
N LYS A 70 -4.44 -22.85 9.63
CA LYS A 70 -3.26 -22.02 9.44
C LYS A 70 -2.79 -21.41 10.76
N LEU A 71 -3.72 -21.02 11.63
CA LEU A 71 -3.38 -20.49 12.95
C LEU A 71 -2.66 -21.53 13.80
N LYS A 72 -3.17 -22.78 13.85
CA LYS A 72 -2.58 -23.88 14.62
C LYS A 72 -1.19 -24.30 14.13
N LYS A 73 -0.93 -24.20 12.82
CA LYS A 73 0.36 -24.60 12.22
C LYS A 73 1.50 -23.64 12.59
N TRP A 74 1.21 -22.39 12.93
CA TRP A 74 2.23 -21.35 13.08
C TRP A 74 2.44 -20.93 14.53
N LYS A 75 3.71 -20.90 14.96
CA LYS A 75 4.08 -20.30 16.24
C LYS A 75 4.04 -18.77 16.13
N LEU A 76 2.98 -18.13 16.64
CA LEU A 76 2.75 -16.67 16.63
C LEU A 76 3.65 -15.90 17.63
N GLY A 77 4.93 -16.29 17.73
CA GLY A 77 5.92 -15.77 18.68
C GLY A 77 6.47 -14.38 18.36
N SER A 78 7.25 -13.80 19.28
CA SER A 78 7.82 -12.44 19.21
C SER A 78 9.04 -12.28 18.30
N ASN A 79 9.37 -13.31 17.50
CA ASN A 79 10.53 -13.31 16.62
C ASN A 79 10.59 -12.06 15.72
N ALA A 80 11.82 -11.62 15.41
CA ALA A 80 12.19 -10.42 14.67
C ALA A 80 11.06 -9.84 13.79
N TYR A 81 10.52 -8.68 14.21
CA TYR A 81 9.31 -8.08 13.62
C TYR A 81 9.35 -7.95 12.10
N TRP A 82 10.52 -7.64 11.53
CA TRP A 82 10.68 -7.50 10.08
C TRP A 82 10.64 -8.85 9.33
N LYS A 83 11.17 -9.92 9.94
CA LYS A 83 11.07 -11.29 9.43
C LYS A 83 9.62 -11.74 9.44
N MET A 84 8.93 -11.53 10.57
CA MET A 84 7.51 -11.86 10.70
C MET A 84 6.65 -11.08 9.72
N ALA A 85 6.95 -9.80 9.47
CA ALA A 85 6.21 -9.01 8.48
C ALA A 85 6.25 -9.60 7.06
N GLY A 86 7.32 -10.29 6.68
CA GLY A 86 7.42 -11.03 5.41
C GLY A 86 6.52 -12.27 5.41
N VAL A 87 6.61 -13.07 6.48
CA VAL A 87 5.77 -14.27 6.68
C VAL A 87 4.27 -13.92 6.72
N MET A 88 3.93 -12.78 7.32
CA MET A 88 2.57 -12.29 7.45
C MET A 88 1.88 -12.00 6.12
N ASN A 89 2.60 -11.98 4.98
CA ASN A 89 1.98 -11.86 3.67
C ASN A 89 0.98 -13.00 3.37
N ALA A 90 1.22 -14.20 3.90
CA ALA A 90 0.34 -15.36 3.74
C ALA A 90 -0.98 -15.24 4.53
N PHE A 91 -1.01 -14.38 5.54
CA PHE A 91 -2.15 -14.18 6.43
C PHE A 91 -2.88 -12.87 6.16
N ILE A 92 -2.11 -11.81 5.91
CA ILE A 92 -2.57 -10.44 5.68
C ILE A 92 -2.16 -10.08 4.25
N SER A 93 -2.99 -10.52 3.29
CA SER A 93 -2.76 -10.29 1.86
C SER A 93 -2.81 -8.78 1.53
N PRO A 94 -2.21 -8.34 0.41
CA PRO A 94 -2.38 -6.97 -0.08
C PRO A 94 -3.85 -6.55 -0.20
N LYS A 95 -4.71 -7.49 -0.63
CA LYS A 95 -6.16 -7.32 -0.71
C LYS A 95 -6.77 -7.04 0.67
N SER A 96 -6.41 -7.83 1.68
CA SER A 96 -6.86 -7.62 3.06
C SER A 96 -6.43 -6.26 3.62
N ILE A 97 -5.22 -5.78 3.28
CA ILE A 97 -4.75 -4.44 3.68
C ILE A 97 -5.59 -3.33 3.03
N HIS A 98 -5.95 -3.49 1.76
CA HIS A 98 -6.82 -2.55 1.06
C HIS A 98 -8.23 -2.55 1.65
N GLU A 99 -8.87 -3.71 1.75
CA GLU A 99 -10.29 -3.84 2.13
C GLU A 99 -10.54 -3.53 3.61
N HIS A 100 -9.77 -4.12 4.52
CA HIS A 100 -10.04 -3.97 5.97
C HIS A 100 -9.47 -2.68 6.54
N TYR A 101 -8.32 -2.23 6.04
CA TYR A 101 -7.58 -1.10 6.61
C TYR A 101 -7.62 0.16 5.75
N GLY A 102 -8.11 0.09 4.51
CA GLY A 102 -8.34 1.25 3.66
C GLY A 102 -7.10 1.81 2.97
N LEU A 103 -6.03 1.04 2.79
CA LEU A 103 -4.86 1.50 2.04
C LEU A 103 -5.24 1.71 0.57
N VAL A 104 -5.02 2.90 0.03
CA VAL A 104 -5.42 3.23 -1.35
C VAL A 104 -4.65 2.42 -2.40
N ASP A 105 -5.32 2.04 -3.50
CA ASP A 105 -4.63 1.57 -4.70
C ASP A 105 -3.96 2.75 -5.41
N ILE A 106 -2.73 3.03 -4.99
CA ILE A 106 -1.98 4.15 -5.53
C ILE A 106 -1.45 3.87 -6.96
N LEU A 107 -1.27 2.60 -7.34
CA LEU A 107 -0.82 2.26 -8.70
C LEU A 107 -1.93 2.53 -9.70
N GLY A 108 -3.16 2.11 -9.39
CA GLY A 108 -4.33 2.45 -10.20
C GLY A 108 -4.53 3.97 -10.31
N TYR A 109 -4.39 4.69 -9.19
CA TYR A 109 -4.45 6.14 -9.16
C TYR A 109 -3.36 6.80 -10.03
N TYR A 110 -2.11 6.34 -9.95
CA TYR A 110 -1.01 6.81 -10.78
C TYR A 110 -1.28 6.53 -12.27
N ASN A 111 -1.66 5.31 -12.65
CA ASN A 111 -1.87 4.95 -14.05
C ASN A 111 -2.94 5.85 -14.69
N LYS A 112 -4.04 6.12 -13.95
CA LYS A 112 -5.09 7.04 -14.40
C LYS A 112 -4.56 8.45 -14.61
N LEU A 113 -3.89 9.03 -13.62
CA LEU A 113 -3.37 10.41 -13.72
C LEU A 113 -2.27 10.54 -14.78
N HIS A 114 -1.40 9.53 -14.89
CA HIS A 114 -0.34 9.52 -15.86
C HIS A 114 -0.88 9.53 -17.29
N ALA A 115 -1.87 8.66 -17.58
CA ALA A 115 -2.52 8.61 -18.88
C ALA A 115 -3.16 9.97 -19.24
N GLN A 116 -3.93 10.55 -18.33
CA GLN A 116 -4.58 11.87 -18.53
C GLN A 116 -3.56 12.98 -18.83
N ARG A 117 -2.41 12.98 -18.14
CA ARG A 117 -1.37 14.00 -18.36
C ARG A 117 -0.62 13.81 -19.66
N MET A 118 -0.32 12.57 -20.05
CA MET A 118 0.32 12.30 -21.34
C MET A 118 -0.58 12.70 -22.51
N GLU A 119 -1.89 12.45 -22.41
CA GLU A 119 -2.87 12.91 -23.40
C GLU A 119 -2.92 14.44 -23.50
N THR A 120 -2.97 15.12 -22.34
CA THR A 120 -2.95 16.60 -22.29
C THR A 120 -1.67 17.17 -22.89
N ASP A 121 -0.51 16.60 -22.51
CA ASP A 121 0.79 17.08 -22.98
C ASP A 121 0.93 16.83 -24.50
N GLY A 122 0.37 15.74 -25.05
CA GLY A 122 0.28 15.48 -26.50
C GLY A 122 -0.53 16.53 -27.25
N ILE A 123 -1.74 16.86 -26.78
CA ILE A 123 -2.58 17.92 -27.36
C ILE A 123 -1.84 19.27 -27.33
N VAL A 124 -1.20 19.60 -26.22
CA VAL A 124 -0.45 20.86 -26.08
C VAL A 124 0.71 20.93 -27.07
N LEU A 125 1.42 19.83 -27.31
CA LEU A 125 2.51 19.78 -28.28
C LEU A 125 2.01 19.97 -29.72
N GLU A 126 0.88 19.35 -30.08
CA GLU A 126 0.26 19.53 -31.40
C GLU A 126 -0.23 20.95 -31.63
N VAL A 127 -0.96 21.53 -30.66
CA VAL A 127 -1.41 22.94 -30.74
C VAL A 127 -0.22 23.88 -30.88
N ARG A 128 0.84 23.64 -30.10
CA ARG A 128 2.06 24.47 -30.17
C ARG A 128 2.77 24.34 -31.52
N TYR A 129 2.89 23.12 -32.06
CA TYR A 129 3.48 22.89 -33.38
C TYR A 129 2.68 23.62 -34.47
N ASN A 130 1.37 23.45 -34.50
CA ASN A 130 0.48 24.11 -35.47
C ASN A 130 0.52 25.64 -35.34
N SER A 131 0.67 26.18 -34.13
CA SER A 131 0.77 27.64 -33.92
C SER A 131 2.11 28.24 -34.37
N LEU A 132 3.18 27.43 -34.43
CA LEU A 132 4.54 27.89 -34.75
C LEU A 132 4.92 27.64 -36.20
N PHE A 133 4.33 26.64 -36.86
CA PHE A 133 4.75 26.17 -38.17
C PHE A 133 3.58 25.91 -39.15
N GLY A 134 2.33 26.09 -38.71
CA GLY A 134 1.12 25.91 -39.53
C GLY A 134 0.56 27.22 -40.08
#